data_AF-F9ZW21-F1
#
_entry.id   AF-F9ZW21-F1
#
_cell.length_a   1.000
_cell.length_b   1.000
_cell.length_c   1.000
_cell.angle_alpha   90.00
_cell.angle_beta   90.00
_cell.angle_gamma   90.00
#
_symmetry.space_group_name_H-M   'P 1'
#
loop_
_entity.id
_entity.type
_entity.pdbx_description
1 polymer ?
#
loop_
_entity_poly.entity_id
_entity_poly.type
_entity_poly.pdbx_seq_one_letter_code
_entity_poly.pdbx_strand_id
1 'polypeptide(L)'
;MIHSIGFQPFAVQELSPEGLRKSSLDPFLSRSNYFDGRLLKAADLTRDQQYLDERLLQTGRVLGSGVVKGLRAELSVSQKITVSPGLAITASGRVLESVNSLNIDLTERAAIAVINQPPLRYFNRGLYALILQYTEKGVGIAETYPADIGQPIEPRINSYEEGVELALVPLRENYPSGSELSTRAALAGKLLPQLQALPEIPDDAVALALLAIDNNIGQWLDRSLLFRPAGIHLQSNAVQQLLAAHYEELLADVLNARNWSSLQAAFGAGQFFQWLPPVGSLPKQAVDPEAALQRFFPESFKVSIVPVRKEDLPVLEAEAMLEQPIDLSQDKNVEIMILAPLADADFNFYARRLEAPTATPAEEPFALSSRLLPSLLPLTLSVRPLRRPAIDTGQPNYWRNVWDRVGEGQLRYLRRPARIAENHISTVVLARGFQLPDALPPDTSELEQLNQRLLQAEQARDSFQAQLQTSRQQLKSLQQDYAKLKSDYEALLNSGGQTGGGLSAQVEARGLRDKTTLEMARKYLDNVGNQPKLQDATGRVLALLDSVYDRAFWPSLLQSLEAGLLEKLLLNLLETLQAGKPAHEFMINAGPDFGLKDDSLQLWKRAGDFVGG
;
A
#
# COMPACT_ATOMS: atom_id res chain seq x y z
N MET A 1 21.25 -40.37 -53.15
CA MET A 1 21.80 -39.45 -52.14
C MET A 1 20.98 -38.17 -52.15
N ILE A 2 19.98 -38.11 -51.26
CA ILE A 2 19.05 -36.98 -51.13
C ILE A 2 19.81 -35.86 -50.41
N HIS A 3 20.09 -34.76 -51.10
CA HIS A 3 20.69 -33.58 -50.48
C HIS A 3 19.57 -32.77 -49.84
N SER A 4 19.40 -32.90 -48.53
CA SER A 4 18.55 -32.02 -47.75
C SER A 4 19.18 -30.62 -47.69
N ILE A 5 18.61 -29.67 -48.42
CA ILE A 5 18.91 -28.25 -48.25
C ILE A 5 18.24 -27.84 -46.94
N GLY A 6 19.00 -27.90 -45.84
CA GLY A 6 18.56 -27.43 -44.53
C GLY A 6 18.42 -25.92 -44.56
N PHE A 7 17.19 -25.42 -44.44
CA PHE A 7 16.91 -24.03 -44.10
C PHE A 7 17.33 -23.83 -42.64
N GLN A 8 18.44 -23.13 -42.41
CA GLN A 8 18.84 -22.69 -41.07
C GLN A 8 18.12 -21.37 -40.76
N PRO A 9 17.15 -21.33 -39.82
CA PRO A 9 16.67 -20.06 -39.30
C PRO A 9 17.79 -19.46 -38.45
N PHE A 10 18.10 -18.18 -38.69
CA PHE A 10 19.08 -17.38 -37.94
C PHE A 10 20.52 -17.90 -37.93
N ALA A 11 21.27 -17.60 -38.99
CA ALA A 11 22.70 -17.35 -38.81
C ALA A 11 22.86 -15.96 -38.19
N VAL A 12 23.05 -15.91 -36.87
CA VAL A 12 23.74 -14.76 -36.24
C VAL A 12 25.07 -14.65 -37.01
N GLN A 13 25.26 -13.59 -37.79
CA GLN A 13 26.54 -13.36 -38.43
C GLN A 13 27.60 -13.39 -37.32
N GLU A 14 28.50 -14.37 -37.35
CA GLU A 14 29.68 -14.41 -36.49
C GLU A 14 30.47 -13.14 -36.78
N LEU A 15 30.27 -12.13 -35.93
CA LEU A 15 31.06 -10.91 -35.94
C LEU A 15 32.52 -11.34 -35.78
N SER A 16 33.37 -10.95 -36.74
CA SER A 16 34.80 -11.24 -36.67
C SER A 16 35.36 -10.83 -35.30
N PRO A 17 36.23 -11.65 -34.67
CA PRO A 17 36.73 -11.39 -33.31
C PRO A 17 37.51 -10.07 -33.17
N GLU A 18 37.95 -9.47 -34.28
CA GLU A 18 38.55 -8.13 -34.30
C GLU A 18 37.52 -6.99 -34.21
N GLY A 19 36.31 -7.16 -34.78
CA GLY A 19 35.22 -6.19 -34.71
C GLY A 19 34.60 -6.08 -33.31
N LEU A 20 34.49 -7.21 -32.61
CA LEU A 20 33.99 -7.27 -31.22
C LEU A 20 34.88 -6.53 -30.21
N ARG A 21 36.15 -6.24 -30.55
CA ARG A 21 37.08 -5.52 -29.67
C ARG A 21 37.04 -3.99 -29.83
N LYS A 22 36.38 -3.46 -30.86
CA LYS A 22 36.33 -2.01 -31.16
C LYS A 22 34.94 -1.43 -31.44
N SER A 23 33.94 -2.27 -31.71
CA SER A 23 32.57 -1.82 -32.00
C SER A 23 31.53 -2.66 -31.28
N SER A 24 30.61 -1.99 -30.59
CA SER A 24 29.35 -2.58 -30.12
C SER A 24 28.32 -2.41 -31.24
N LEU A 25 28.04 -3.48 -31.99
CA LEU A 25 27.01 -3.48 -33.04
C LEU A 25 25.76 -4.17 -32.50
N ASP A 26 24.63 -3.48 -32.58
CA ASP A 26 23.34 -4.02 -32.19
C ASP A 26 22.71 -4.76 -33.39
N PRO A 27 22.46 -6.08 -33.30
CA PRO A 27 21.89 -6.86 -34.38
C PRO A 27 20.46 -6.42 -34.73
N PHE A 28 19.70 -5.84 -33.79
CA PHE A 28 18.35 -5.36 -34.04
C PHE A 28 18.32 -4.00 -34.75
N LEU A 29 19.44 -3.26 -34.72
CA LEU A 29 19.66 -2.07 -35.55
C LEU A 29 20.33 -2.38 -36.89
N SER A 30 20.06 -3.56 -37.44
CA SER A 30 20.50 -3.94 -38.78
C SER A 30 19.38 -3.71 -39.82
N ARG A 31 19.70 -3.06 -40.93
CA ARG A 31 18.75 -2.78 -42.03
C ARG A 31 19.13 -3.49 -43.31
N SER A 32 18.15 -3.79 -44.15
CA SER A 32 18.40 -4.36 -45.46
C SER A 32 19.04 -3.31 -46.39
N ASN A 33 20.13 -3.69 -47.07
CA ASN A 33 20.73 -2.85 -48.12
C ASN A 33 20.07 -3.14 -49.47
N TYR A 34 19.25 -2.21 -49.96
CA TYR A 34 18.61 -2.31 -51.26
C TYR A 34 19.53 -1.80 -52.37
N PHE A 35 19.70 -2.62 -53.40
CA PHE A 35 20.48 -2.30 -54.60
C PHE A 35 19.87 -3.02 -55.80
N ASP A 36 20.15 -2.51 -56.99
CA ASP A 36 19.59 -3.03 -58.24
C ASP A 36 20.01 -4.49 -58.47
N GLY A 37 19.03 -5.33 -58.82
CA GLY A 37 19.23 -6.77 -59.04
C GLY A 37 19.11 -7.65 -57.80
N ARG A 38 18.87 -7.08 -56.60
CA ARG A 38 18.52 -7.88 -55.41
C ARG A 38 17.05 -8.34 -55.46
N LEU A 39 16.82 -9.64 -55.22
CA LEU A 39 15.47 -10.18 -55.04
C LEU A 39 14.89 -9.77 -53.68
N LEU A 40 13.71 -9.15 -53.68
CA LEU A 40 12.98 -8.80 -52.46
C LEU A 40 12.43 -10.06 -51.78
N LYS A 41 12.73 -10.24 -50.49
CA LYS A 41 12.25 -11.36 -49.68
C LYS A 41 11.44 -10.87 -48.49
N ALA A 42 10.52 -11.70 -47.99
CA ALA A 42 9.78 -11.41 -46.76
C ALA A 42 10.73 -11.10 -45.58
N ALA A 43 11.83 -11.85 -45.45
CA ALA A 43 12.84 -11.61 -44.42
C ALA A 43 13.52 -10.23 -44.50
N ASP A 44 13.57 -9.61 -45.68
CA ASP A 44 14.13 -8.25 -45.83
C ASP A 44 13.16 -7.20 -45.29
N LEU A 45 11.86 -7.37 -45.55
CA LEU A 45 10.80 -6.51 -45.02
C LEU A 45 10.63 -6.68 -43.49
N THR A 46 10.69 -7.92 -42.98
CA THR A 46 10.64 -8.18 -41.54
C THR A 46 11.81 -7.54 -40.80
N ARG A 47 13.02 -7.59 -41.38
CA ARG A 47 14.19 -6.92 -40.81
C ARG A 47 14.01 -5.40 -40.76
N ASP A 48 13.47 -4.81 -41.83
CA ASP A 48 13.24 -3.37 -41.86
C ASP A 48 12.14 -2.94 -40.88
N GLN A 49 11.09 -3.76 -40.69
CA GLN A 49 10.08 -3.54 -39.65
C GLN A 49 10.71 -3.54 -38.25
N GLN A 50 11.52 -4.54 -37.92
CA GLN A 50 12.24 -4.62 -36.65
C GLN A 50 13.19 -3.44 -36.44
N TYR A 51 13.93 -3.06 -37.48
CA TYR A 51 14.84 -1.90 -37.45
C TYR A 51 14.09 -0.60 -37.13
N LEU A 52 12.95 -0.37 -37.78
CA LEU A 52 12.13 0.82 -37.54
C LEU A 52 11.52 0.81 -36.14
N ASP A 53 10.99 -0.34 -35.70
CA ASP A 53 10.40 -0.47 -34.36
C ASP A 53 11.45 -0.19 -33.28
N GLU A 54 12.62 -0.82 -33.34
CA GLU A 54 13.70 -0.56 -32.37
C GLU A 54 14.20 0.88 -32.41
N ARG A 55 14.23 1.52 -33.59
CA ARG A 55 14.61 2.93 -33.69
C ARG A 55 13.59 3.85 -33.02
N LEU A 56 12.30 3.51 -33.11
CA LEU A 56 11.22 4.22 -32.43
C LEU A 56 11.29 3.98 -30.91
N LEU A 57 11.51 2.73 -30.47
CA LEU A 57 11.72 2.40 -29.07
C LEU A 57 12.90 3.16 -28.47
N GLN A 58 14.04 3.24 -29.17
CA GLN A 58 15.19 4.05 -28.74
C GLN A 58 14.83 5.52 -28.52
N THR A 59 14.00 6.08 -29.41
CA THR A 59 13.55 7.47 -29.29
C THR A 59 12.67 7.65 -28.04
N GLY A 60 11.77 6.71 -27.76
CA GLY A 60 10.96 6.73 -26.54
C GLY A 60 11.78 6.55 -25.26
N ARG A 61 12.79 5.67 -25.26
CA ARG A 61 13.71 5.51 -24.12
C ARG A 61 14.43 6.81 -23.76
N VAL A 62 14.78 7.63 -24.75
CA VAL A 62 15.42 8.95 -24.54
C VAL A 62 14.45 9.97 -23.92
N LEU A 63 13.17 9.95 -24.30
CA LEU A 63 12.14 10.81 -23.70
C LEU A 63 11.86 10.43 -22.24
N GLY A 64 12.07 9.15 -21.91
CA GLY A 64 11.90 8.60 -20.59
C GLY A 64 10.50 8.03 -20.36
N SER A 65 10.44 6.94 -19.60
CA SER A 65 9.19 6.26 -19.28
C SER A 65 8.31 7.05 -18.32
N GLY A 66 7.00 6.80 -18.39
CA GLY A 66 5.97 7.39 -17.56
C GLY A 66 4.76 7.90 -18.35
N VAL A 67 3.82 8.51 -17.65
CA VAL A 67 2.62 9.12 -18.23
C VAL A 67 2.95 10.53 -18.73
N VAL A 68 2.62 10.80 -20.00
CA VAL A 68 2.81 12.11 -20.63
C VAL A 68 1.60 13.01 -20.37
N LYS A 69 0.39 12.47 -20.57
CA LYS A 69 -0.88 13.19 -20.34
C LYS A 69 -2.03 12.22 -20.09
N GLY A 70 -3.04 12.66 -19.33
CA GLY A 70 -4.26 11.90 -19.11
C GLY A 70 -4.05 10.66 -18.23
N LEU A 71 -4.70 9.54 -18.60
CA LEU A 71 -4.59 8.23 -17.92
C LEU A 71 -4.88 8.28 -16.41
N ARG A 72 -5.81 9.15 -16.01
CA ARG A 72 -6.30 9.19 -14.63
C ARG A 72 -7.20 7.98 -14.39
N ALA A 73 -6.86 7.19 -13.37
CA ALA A 73 -7.64 6.07 -12.87
C ALA A 73 -8.47 6.50 -11.67
N GLU A 74 -9.73 6.09 -11.65
CA GLU A 74 -10.68 6.34 -10.56
C GLU A 74 -11.42 5.04 -10.22
N LEU A 75 -11.61 4.78 -8.92
CA LEU A 75 -12.37 3.64 -8.44
C LEU A 75 -13.79 4.09 -8.05
N SER A 76 -14.80 3.54 -8.72
CA SER A 76 -16.20 3.76 -8.39
C SER A 76 -16.64 2.88 -7.22
N VAL A 77 -17.66 3.31 -6.48
CA VAL A 77 -18.36 2.53 -5.45
C VAL A 77 -18.85 1.19 -5.98
N SER A 78 -19.18 1.11 -7.28
CA SER A 78 -19.60 -0.11 -7.97
C SER A 78 -18.45 -1.08 -8.30
N GLN A 79 -17.26 -0.93 -7.70
CA GLN A 79 -16.08 -1.76 -7.97
C GLN A 79 -15.59 -1.71 -9.43
N LYS A 80 -15.91 -0.61 -10.12
CA LYS A 80 -15.48 -0.34 -11.49
C LYS A 80 -14.35 0.67 -11.49
N ILE A 81 -13.24 0.30 -12.12
CA ILE A 81 -12.10 1.18 -12.36
C ILE A 81 -12.26 1.80 -13.74
N THR A 82 -12.26 3.14 -13.79
CA THR A 82 -12.34 3.88 -15.05
C THR A 82 -11.05 4.65 -15.26
N VAL A 83 -10.44 4.49 -16.43
CA VAL A 83 -9.22 5.18 -16.85
C VAL A 83 -9.55 6.13 -18.00
N SER A 84 -9.25 7.41 -17.81
CA SER A 84 -9.42 8.44 -18.83
C SER A 84 -8.43 8.27 -20.00
N PRO A 85 -8.81 8.68 -21.23
CA PRO A 85 -7.90 8.72 -22.37
C PRO A 85 -6.59 9.43 -22.07
N GLY A 86 -5.51 9.02 -22.75
CA GLY A 86 -4.21 9.63 -22.53
C GLY A 86 -3.06 8.91 -23.23
N LEU A 87 -1.85 9.34 -22.89
CA LEU A 87 -0.61 8.94 -23.54
C LEU A 87 0.45 8.61 -22.47
N ALA A 88 1.14 7.49 -22.65
CA ALA A 88 2.29 7.10 -21.83
C ALA A 88 3.42 6.53 -22.68
N ILE A 89 4.61 6.47 -22.10
CA ILE A 89 5.81 5.86 -22.68
C ILE A 89 6.27 4.75 -21.72
N THR A 90 6.44 3.55 -22.23
CA THR A 90 6.89 2.38 -21.44
C THR A 90 8.38 2.44 -21.14
N ALA A 91 8.88 1.54 -20.27
CA ALA A 91 10.32 1.40 -20.02
C ALA A 91 11.08 0.94 -21.29
N SER A 92 10.45 0.12 -22.13
CA SER A 92 10.99 -0.27 -23.44
C SER A 92 11.04 0.89 -24.45
N GLY A 93 10.37 2.01 -24.18
CA GLY A 93 10.27 3.18 -25.06
C GLY A 93 9.09 3.13 -26.03
N ARG A 94 8.16 2.19 -25.86
CA ARG A 94 6.94 2.10 -26.65
C ARG A 94 5.96 3.19 -26.22
N VAL A 95 5.28 3.79 -27.19
CA VAL A 95 4.24 4.79 -26.92
C VAL A 95 2.90 4.07 -26.78
N LEU A 96 2.24 4.26 -25.64
CA LEU A 96 0.92 3.73 -25.36
C LEU A 96 -0.10 4.87 -25.46
N GLU A 97 -1.00 4.80 -26.43
CA GLU A 97 -2.08 5.76 -26.59
C GLU A 97 -3.44 5.09 -26.34
N SER A 98 -4.17 5.63 -25.38
CA SER A 98 -5.56 5.28 -25.11
C SER A 98 -6.46 6.40 -25.61
N VAL A 99 -7.17 6.14 -26.72
CA VAL A 99 -8.09 7.12 -27.34
C VAL A 99 -9.43 7.18 -26.61
N ASN A 100 -9.90 6.03 -26.13
CA ASN A 100 -11.19 5.86 -25.44
C ASN A 100 -10.99 5.59 -23.96
N SER A 101 -11.97 5.94 -23.13
CA SER A 101 -11.93 5.57 -21.72
C SER A 101 -11.93 4.05 -21.55
N LEU A 102 -10.97 3.52 -20.81
CA LEU A 102 -10.84 2.10 -20.53
C LEU A 102 -11.50 1.80 -19.19
N ASN A 103 -12.19 0.66 -19.10
CA ASN A 103 -12.92 0.29 -17.90
C ASN A 103 -12.62 -1.16 -17.53
N ILE A 104 -12.37 -1.40 -16.25
CA ILE A 104 -12.30 -2.75 -15.68
C ILE A 104 -13.36 -2.84 -14.58
N ASP A 105 -14.16 -3.89 -14.60
CA ASP A 105 -15.03 -4.25 -13.48
C ASP A 105 -14.36 -5.33 -12.62
N LEU A 106 -14.04 -5.01 -11.37
CA LEU A 106 -13.38 -5.95 -10.45
C LEU A 106 -14.28 -7.16 -10.12
N THR A 107 -15.58 -7.07 -10.37
CA THR A 107 -16.51 -8.19 -10.21
C THR A 107 -16.38 -9.22 -11.34
N GLU A 108 -15.96 -8.81 -12.55
CA GLU A 108 -15.77 -9.64 -13.75
C GLU A 108 -14.43 -10.38 -13.74
N ARG A 109 -14.24 -11.23 -12.73
CA ARG A 109 -12.99 -11.97 -12.48
C ARG A 109 -12.50 -12.80 -13.65
N ALA A 110 -13.39 -13.40 -14.42
CA ALA A 110 -13.01 -14.23 -15.57
C ALA A 110 -12.35 -13.40 -16.68
N ALA A 111 -12.84 -12.17 -16.93
CA ALA A 111 -12.26 -11.28 -17.91
C ALA A 111 -10.86 -10.81 -17.45
N ILE A 112 -10.72 -10.43 -16.18
CA ILE A 112 -9.45 -9.99 -15.62
C ILE A 112 -8.42 -11.14 -15.59
N ALA A 113 -8.85 -12.36 -15.29
CA ALA A 113 -7.97 -13.53 -15.30
C ALA A 113 -7.39 -13.83 -16.69
N VAL A 114 -8.12 -13.53 -17.77
CA VAL A 114 -7.64 -13.71 -19.15
C VAL A 114 -6.60 -12.66 -19.51
N ILE A 115 -6.77 -11.42 -19.03
CA ILE A 115 -5.89 -10.30 -19.36
C ILE A 115 -4.56 -10.38 -18.60
N ASN A 116 -4.57 -10.84 -17.34
CA ASN A 116 -3.37 -10.89 -16.52
C ASN A 116 -2.48 -12.10 -16.85
N GLN A 117 -1.17 -11.86 -16.92
CA GLN A 117 -0.16 -12.92 -17.07
C GLN A 117 0.80 -12.91 -15.87
N PRO A 118 0.85 -13.97 -15.04
CA PRO A 118 0.00 -15.17 -15.06
C PRO A 118 -1.46 -14.89 -14.66
N PRO A 119 -2.42 -15.74 -15.08
CA PRO A 119 -3.84 -15.52 -14.86
C PRO A 119 -4.20 -15.49 -13.36
N LEU A 120 -4.70 -14.35 -12.89
CA LEU A 120 -5.21 -14.19 -11.51
C LEU A 120 -6.61 -14.81 -11.39
N ARG A 121 -6.70 -16.05 -10.89
CA ARG A 121 -7.99 -16.74 -10.70
C ARG A 121 -8.82 -16.17 -9.53
N TYR A 122 -8.16 -15.56 -8.55
CA TYR A 122 -8.75 -14.92 -7.37
C TYR A 122 -7.88 -13.76 -6.93
N PHE A 123 -8.49 -12.69 -6.41
CA PHE A 123 -7.74 -11.60 -5.81
C PHE A 123 -7.46 -11.97 -4.36
N ASN A 124 -6.22 -12.32 -4.08
CA ASN A 124 -5.75 -12.43 -2.71
C ASN A 124 -5.76 -11.06 -2.06
N ARG A 125 -5.86 -11.05 -0.73
CA ARG A 125 -5.61 -9.83 0.04
C ARG A 125 -4.19 -9.35 -0.26
N GLY A 126 -4.06 -8.15 -0.82
CA GLY A 126 -2.78 -7.67 -1.34
C GLY A 126 -2.86 -6.32 -2.04
N LEU A 127 -1.70 -5.84 -2.44
CA LEU A 127 -1.55 -4.65 -3.26
C LEU A 127 -1.39 -5.06 -4.72
N TYR A 128 -2.08 -4.35 -5.61
CA TYR A 128 -2.08 -4.57 -7.04
C TYR A 128 -1.72 -3.28 -7.76
N ALA A 129 -0.81 -3.34 -8.72
CA ALA A 129 -0.57 -2.24 -9.65
C ALA A 129 -1.58 -2.32 -10.79
N LEU A 130 -2.32 -1.23 -11.00
CA LEU A 130 -3.07 -1.02 -12.23
C LEU A 130 -2.10 -0.55 -13.31
N ILE A 131 -1.92 -1.37 -14.33
CA ILE A 131 -0.99 -1.10 -15.43
C ILE A 131 -1.75 -0.92 -16.73
N LEU A 132 -1.18 -0.10 -17.62
CA LEU A 132 -1.53 -0.02 -19.03
C LEU A 132 -0.43 -0.72 -19.81
N GLN A 133 -0.75 -1.76 -20.57
CA GLN A 133 0.22 -2.52 -21.35
C GLN A 133 -0.12 -2.51 -22.83
N TYR A 134 0.90 -2.66 -23.66
CA TYR A 134 0.75 -2.90 -25.10
C TYR A 134 0.08 -4.26 -25.35
N THR A 135 -0.85 -4.30 -26.30
CA THR A 135 -1.48 -5.54 -26.75
C THR A 135 -1.58 -5.57 -28.26
N GLU A 136 -1.42 -6.76 -28.83
CA GLU A 136 -1.60 -7.01 -30.25
C GLU A 136 -2.65 -8.11 -30.45
N LYS A 137 -3.59 -7.87 -31.36
CA LYS A 137 -4.64 -8.82 -31.69
C LYS A 137 -4.59 -9.17 -33.16
N GLY A 138 -4.39 -10.45 -33.46
CA GLY A 138 -4.51 -10.95 -34.82
C GLY A 138 -5.95 -10.86 -35.34
N VAL A 139 -6.13 -10.27 -36.52
CA VAL A 139 -7.41 -10.07 -37.19
C VAL A 139 -7.40 -10.73 -38.56
N GLY A 140 -8.46 -11.47 -38.84
CA GLY A 140 -8.67 -12.19 -40.09
C GLY A 140 -7.75 -13.40 -40.25
N ILE A 141 -8.09 -14.23 -41.23
CA ILE A 141 -7.29 -15.38 -41.64
C ILE A 141 -6.81 -15.08 -43.06
N ALA A 142 -5.50 -15.09 -43.26
CA ALA A 142 -4.89 -15.03 -44.58
C ALA A 142 -5.02 -16.37 -45.27
N GLU A 143 -5.36 -16.33 -46.56
CA GLU A 143 -5.27 -17.50 -47.42
C GLU A 143 -3.79 -17.81 -47.68
N THR A 144 -3.29 -18.86 -47.02
CA THR A 144 -1.91 -19.33 -47.22
C THR A 144 -1.89 -20.35 -48.34
N TYR A 145 -1.19 -20.05 -49.45
CA TYR A 145 -0.86 -21.07 -50.44
C TYR A 145 0.37 -21.86 -49.97
N PRO A 146 0.30 -23.21 -49.93
CA PRO A 146 1.42 -24.02 -49.49
C PRO A 146 2.58 -23.84 -50.46
N ALA A 147 3.79 -23.67 -49.91
CA ALA A 147 5.01 -23.51 -50.71
C ALA A 147 5.33 -24.77 -51.54
N ASP A 148 4.86 -25.94 -51.09
CA ASP A 148 5.01 -27.23 -51.76
C ASP A 148 3.68 -27.98 -51.86
N ILE A 149 3.47 -28.68 -52.98
CA ILE A 149 2.31 -29.53 -53.25
C ILE A 149 2.37 -30.73 -52.30
N GLY A 150 1.64 -30.65 -51.18
CA GLY A 150 1.55 -31.71 -50.17
C GLY A 150 1.68 -31.24 -48.72
N GLN A 151 2.06 -29.98 -48.47
CA GLN A 151 2.03 -29.44 -47.12
C GLN A 151 0.61 -29.07 -46.69
N PRO A 152 0.23 -29.33 -45.42
CA PRO A 152 -1.07 -28.92 -44.90
C PRO A 152 -1.19 -27.40 -44.90
N ILE A 153 -2.35 -26.89 -45.30
CA ILE A 153 -2.65 -25.46 -45.28
C ILE A 153 -2.85 -25.06 -43.82
N GLU A 154 -1.91 -24.29 -43.29
CA GLU A 154 -2.06 -23.68 -41.96
C GLU A 154 -2.73 -22.30 -42.10
N PRO A 155 -3.83 -22.05 -41.35
CA PRO A 155 -4.42 -20.72 -41.30
C PRO A 155 -3.41 -19.76 -40.66
N ARG A 156 -3.08 -18.67 -41.37
CA ARG A 156 -2.22 -17.61 -40.85
C ARG A 156 -3.03 -16.37 -40.56
N ILE A 157 -2.56 -15.54 -39.63
CA ILE A 157 -3.19 -14.26 -39.31
C ILE A 157 -3.00 -13.31 -40.49
N ASN A 158 -4.06 -12.60 -40.88
CA ASN A 158 -4.00 -11.65 -42.00
C ASN A 158 -3.34 -10.33 -41.63
N SER A 159 -3.73 -9.75 -40.49
CA SER A 159 -3.20 -8.49 -39.99
C SER A 159 -3.20 -8.48 -38.47
N TYR A 160 -2.38 -7.62 -37.86
CA TYR A 160 -2.42 -7.35 -36.43
C TYR A 160 -3.02 -5.96 -36.20
N GLU A 161 -3.93 -5.88 -35.24
CA GLU A 161 -4.39 -4.61 -34.67
C GLU A 161 -3.65 -4.38 -33.35
N GLU A 162 -3.00 -3.23 -33.25
CA GLU A 162 -2.25 -2.82 -32.07
C GLU A 162 -3.10 -1.92 -31.19
N GLY A 163 -2.92 -2.02 -29.87
CA GLY A 163 -3.63 -1.18 -28.94
C GLY A 163 -3.07 -1.26 -27.53
N VAL A 164 -3.92 -0.91 -26.58
CA VAL A 164 -3.59 -0.92 -25.16
C VAL A 164 -4.68 -1.64 -24.38
N GLU A 165 -4.26 -2.34 -23.35
CA GLU A 165 -5.18 -2.98 -22.41
C GLU A 165 -4.78 -2.67 -20.97
N LEU A 166 -5.77 -2.69 -20.08
CA LEU A 166 -5.54 -2.51 -18.65
C LEU A 166 -5.39 -3.88 -18.00
N ALA A 167 -4.34 -4.03 -17.19
CA ALA A 167 -4.07 -5.24 -16.43
C ALA A 167 -3.82 -4.92 -14.95
N LEU A 168 -3.95 -5.92 -14.10
CA LEU A 168 -3.66 -5.86 -12.67
C LEU A 168 -2.51 -6.82 -12.34
N VAL A 169 -1.42 -6.24 -11.86
CA VAL A 169 -0.23 -7.00 -11.46
C VAL A 169 -0.13 -7.05 -9.94
N PRO A 170 -0.06 -8.23 -9.30
CA PRO A 170 0.13 -8.31 -7.85
C PRO A 170 1.55 -7.83 -7.50
N LEU A 171 1.65 -6.98 -6.49
CA LEU A 171 2.94 -6.51 -5.97
C LEU A 171 3.46 -7.43 -4.86
N ARG A 172 4.78 -7.51 -4.72
CA ARG A 172 5.41 -8.27 -3.62
C ARG A 172 5.26 -7.58 -2.26
N GLU A 173 4.99 -6.28 -2.25
CA GLU A 173 4.76 -5.53 -1.02
C GLU A 173 3.49 -6.02 -0.32
N ASN A 174 3.63 -6.36 0.96
CA ASN A 174 2.52 -6.83 1.77
C ASN A 174 1.52 -5.69 2.02
N TYR A 175 0.22 -6.00 1.95
CA TYR A 175 -0.82 -5.06 2.35
C TYR A 175 -0.76 -4.81 3.88
N PRO A 176 -0.39 -3.60 4.33
CA PRO A 176 -0.26 -3.31 5.75
C PRO A 176 -1.61 -3.38 6.48
N SER A 177 -1.58 -3.76 7.75
CA SER A 177 -2.75 -3.67 8.63
C SER A 177 -2.88 -2.26 9.18
N GLY A 178 -3.99 -1.58 8.91
CA GLY A 178 -4.24 -0.22 9.38
C GLY A 178 -5.46 0.42 8.72
N SER A 179 -5.70 1.70 9.02
CA SER A 179 -6.65 2.51 8.25
C SER A 179 -6.08 2.80 6.87
N GLU A 180 -6.94 2.99 5.87
CA GLU A 180 -6.56 3.32 4.50
C GLU A 180 -5.52 4.46 4.44
N LEU A 181 -5.81 5.59 5.07
CA LEU A 181 -4.96 6.79 5.03
C LEU A 181 -3.57 6.53 5.63
N SER A 182 -3.51 5.83 6.78
CA SER A 182 -2.25 5.48 7.42
C SER A 182 -1.41 4.51 6.59
N THR A 183 -2.09 3.56 5.93
CA THR A 183 -1.46 2.57 5.07
C THR A 183 -0.84 3.23 3.84
N ARG A 184 -1.56 4.15 3.19
CA ARG A 184 -1.06 4.91 2.04
C ARG A 184 0.16 5.76 2.40
N ALA A 185 0.10 6.48 3.52
CA ALA A 185 1.22 7.28 4.01
C ALA A 185 2.47 6.44 4.34
N ALA A 186 2.29 5.23 4.89
CA ALA A 186 3.40 4.33 5.18
C ALA A 186 4.05 3.74 3.90
N LEU A 187 3.27 3.52 2.85
CA LEU A 187 3.77 3.02 1.57
C LEU A 187 4.57 4.08 0.79
N ALA A 188 4.26 5.37 0.99
CA ALA A 188 4.95 6.48 0.35
C ALA A 188 6.48 6.42 0.56
N GLY A 189 6.93 6.18 1.80
CA GLY A 189 8.35 6.09 2.13
C GLY A 189 9.09 4.92 1.48
N LYS A 190 8.37 3.89 1.00
CA LYS A 190 8.96 2.73 0.33
C LYS A 190 8.94 2.83 -1.18
N LEU A 191 7.81 3.29 -1.75
CA LEU A 191 7.56 3.26 -3.19
C LEU A 191 8.06 4.52 -3.92
N LEU A 192 7.98 5.69 -3.29
CA LEU A 192 8.36 6.95 -3.95
C LEU A 192 9.88 7.12 -4.18
N PRO A 193 10.76 6.67 -3.27
CA PRO A 193 12.20 6.68 -3.55
C PRO A 193 12.60 5.78 -4.72
N GLN A 194 11.76 4.79 -5.07
CA GLN A 194 11.95 3.93 -6.23
C GLN A 194 11.47 4.67 -7.48
N LEU A 195 12.42 5.35 -8.13
CA LEU A 195 12.16 6.12 -9.35
C LEU A 195 12.03 5.25 -10.61
N GLN A 196 12.62 4.05 -10.59
CA GLN A 196 12.48 3.08 -11.68
C GLN A 196 11.17 2.31 -11.54
N ALA A 197 10.70 1.73 -12.65
CA ALA A 197 9.57 0.82 -12.62
C ALA A 197 9.87 -0.37 -11.68
N LEU A 198 8.85 -0.81 -10.96
CA LEU A 198 8.95 -1.99 -10.11
C LEU A 198 9.24 -3.22 -10.99
N PRO A 199 10.09 -4.16 -10.54
CA PRO A 199 10.48 -5.32 -11.33
C PRO A 199 9.33 -6.27 -11.66
N GLU A 200 8.20 -6.17 -10.95
CA GLU A 200 6.96 -6.90 -11.27
C GLU A 200 6.23 -6.32 -12.49
N ILE A 201 6.45 -5.06 -12.83
CA ILE A 201 5.79 -4.39 -13.95
C ILE A 201 6.55 -4.74 -15.24
N PRO A 202 5.86 -5.25 -16.28
CA PRO A 202 6.49 -5.51 -17.58
C PRO A 202 7.12 -4.25 -18.20
N ASP A 203 8.22 -4.42 -18.95
CA ASP A 203 8.91 -3.30 -19.61
C ASP A 203 8.05 -2.59 -20.67
N ASP A 204 7.08 -3.32 -21.25
CA ASP A 204 6.08 -2.82 -22.20
C ASP A 204 4.80 -2.28 -21.54
N ALA A 205 4.85 -2.01 -20.23
CA ALA A 205 3.73 -1.48 -19.46
C ALA A 205 4.11 -0.23 -18.66
N VAL A 206 3.09 0.53 -18.25
CA VAL A 206 3.22 1.70 -17.37
C VAL A 206 2.22 1.57 -16.23
N ALA A 207 2.70 1.75 -14.99
CA ALA A 207 1.82 1.81 -13.83
C ALA A 207 1.06 3.14 -13.76
N LEU A 208 -0.23 3.04 -13.52
CA LEU A 208 -1.15 4.17 -13.40
C LEU A 208 -1.54 4.46 -11.97
N ALA A 209 -1.82 3.41 -11.19
CA ALA A 209 -2.28 3.53 -9.81
C ALA A 209 -2.00 2.25 -9.00
N LEU A 210 -2.01 2.41 -7.68
CA LEU A 210 -1.97 1.35 -6.70
C LEU A 210 -3.39 1.04 -6.20
N LEU A 211 -3.81 -0.21 -6.30
CA LEU A 211 -5.09 -0.70 -5.83
C LEU A 211 -4.88 -1.65 -4.65
N ALA A 212 -5.56 -1.39 -3.54
CA ALA A 212 -5.63 -2.34 -2.43
C ALA A 212 -6.87 -3.22 -2.57
N ILE A 213 -6.68 -4.53 -2.55
CA ILE A 213 -7.78 -5.49 -2.58
C ILE A 213 -7.78 -6.30 -1.29
N ASP A 214 -8.96 -6.42 -0.68
CA ASP A 214 -9.20 -7.32 0.45
C ASP A 214 -10.49 -8.09 0.21
N ASN A 215 -10.45 -9.42 0.40
CA ASN A 215 -11.58 -10.32 0.14
C ASN A 215 -12.27 -10.13 -1.24
N ASN A 216 -11.49 -9.91 -2.30
CA ASN A 216 -11.96 -9.58 -3.66
C ASN A 216 -12.72 -8.26 -3.80
N ILE A 217 -12.61 -7.35 -2.85
CA ILE A 217 -13.21 -6.01 -2.89
C ILE A 217 -12.07 -5.00 -2.94
N GLY A 218 -12.09 -4.11 -3.94
CA GLY A 218 -11.22 -2.95 -4.00
C GLY A 218 -11.57 -2.01 -2.84
N GLN A 219 -10.62 -1.83 -1.94
CA GLN A 219 -10.77 -0.98 -0.75
C GLN A 219 -10.55 0.48 -1.13
N TRP A 220 -9.43 0.75 -1.79
CA TRP A 220 -9.03 2.09 -2.20
C TRP A 220 -8.06 2.03 -3.38
N LEU A 221 -7.97 3.14 -4.10
CA LEU A 221 -7.06 3.33 -5.23
C LEU A 221 -6.27 4.62 -5.00
N ASP A 222 -4.95 4.50 -4.91
CA ASP A 222 -4.03 5.63 -4.82
C ASP A 222 -3.29 5.78 -6.14
N ARG A 223 -3.42 6.92 -6.80
CA ARG A 223 -2.79 7.15 -8.09
C ARG A 223 -1.33 7.56 -7.90
N SER A 224 -1.10 8.53 -7.03
CA SER A 224 0.18 9.19 -6.81
C SER A 224 1.35 8.29 -6.41
N LEU A 225 1.10 7.16 -5.74
CA LEU A 225 2.16 6.26 -5.27
C LEU A 225 2.94 5.57 -6.39
N LEU A 226 2.25 5.11 -7.44
CA LEU A 226 2.87 4.42 -8.58
C LEU A 226 2.93 5.26 -9.85
N PHE A 227 2.08 6.27 -9.98
CA PHE A 227 2.10 7.17 -11.12
C PHE A 227 3.46 7.87 -11.25
N ARG A 228 4.02 7.89 -12.45
CA ARG A 228 5.27 8.59 -12.77
C ARG A 228 5.06 9.47 -13.99
N PRO A 229 5.30 10.80 -13.92
CA PRO A 229 5.38 11.63 -15.11
C PRO A 229 6.50 11.18 -16.03
N ALA A 230 6.30 11.28 -17.34
CA ALA A 230 7.34 10.95 -18.32
C ALA A 230 8.61 11.78 -18.08
N GLY A 231 9.76 11.10 -18.02
CA GLY A 231 11.07 11.74 -17.82
C GLY A 231 11.35 12.23 -16.38
N ILE A 232 10.50 11.89 -15.40
CA ILE A 232 10.70 12.33 -14.00
C ILE A 232 12.06 11.89 -13.43
N HIS A 233 12.55 10.71 -13.83
CA HIS A 233 13.83 10.17 -13.37
C HIS A 233 15.06 10.96 -13.84
N LEU A 234 14.91 11.85 -14.84
CA LEU A 234 15.96 12.73 -15.32
C LEU A 234 16.10 13.98 -14.43
N GLN A 235 15.14 14.24 -13.55
CA GLN A 235 15.09 15.42 -12.70
C GLN A 235 15.76 15.16 -11.35
N SER A 236 16.52 16.13 -10.84
CA SER A 236 17.22 16.01 -9.54
C SER A 236 16.29 16.01 -8.34
N ASN A 237 15.11 16.60 -8.45
CA ASN A 237 14.08 16.70 -7.40
C ASN A 237 12.89 15.76 -7.65
N ALA A 238 13.10 14.66 -8.38
CA ALA A 238 12.07 13.69 -8.75
C ALA A 238 11.26 13.17 -7.55
N VAL A 239 11.97 12.74 -6.50
CA VAL A 239 11.33 12.18 -5.29
C VAL A 239 10.48 13.22 -4.58
N GLN A 240 10.96 14.46 -4.48
CA GLN A 240 10.24 15.56 -3.85
C GLN A 240 8.94 15.90 -4.60
N GLN A 241 8.99 15.93 -5.93
CA GLN A 241 7.79 16.18 -6.75
C GLN A 241 6.75 15.07 -6.62
N LEU A 242 7.19 13.81 -6.65
CA LEU A 242 6.29 12.67 -6.48
C LEU A 242 5.68 12.65 -5.07
N LEU A 243 6.48 12.95 -4.04
CA LEU A 243 6.01 13.07 -2.66
C LEU A 243 5.03 14.24 -2.49
N ALA A 244 5.29 15.38 -3.15
CA ALA A 244 4.37 16.51 -3.14
C ALA A 244 3.03 16.15 -3.78
N ALA A 245 3.03 15.48 -4.94
CA ALA A 245 1.81 15.02 -5.58
C ALA A 245 1.02 14.04 -4.70
N HIS A 246 1.71 13.09 -4.05
CA HIS A 246 1.09 12.16 -3.11
C HIS A 246 0.52 12.85 -1.87
N TYR A 247 1.27 13.79 -1.31
CA TYR A 247 0.85 14.58 -0.16
C TYR A 247 -0.45 15.35 -0.44
N GLU A 248 -0.55 16.02 -1.59
CA GLU A 248 -1.76 16.77 -1.97
C GLU A 248 -2.98 15.86 -2.13
N GLU A 249 -2.81 14.69 -2.75
CA GLU A 249 -3.87 13.69 -2.92
C GLU A 249 -4.34 13.16 -1.56
N LEU A 250 -3.40 12.75 -0.69
CA LEU A 250 -3.72 12.23 0.63
C LEU A 250 -4.31 13.31 1.56
N LEU A 251 -3.83 14.56 1.48
CA LEU A 251 -4.38 15.68 2.24
C LEU A 251 -5.83 15.96 1.86
N ALA A 252 -6.15 15.95 0.56
CA ALA A 252 -7.53 16.10 0.10
C ALA A 252 -8.43 14.99 0.67
N ASP A 253 -7.96 13.74 0.65
CA ASP A 253 -8.70 12.60 1.20
C ASP A 253 -8.89 12.68 2.72
N VAL A 254 -7.87 13.14 3.47
CA VAL A 254 -7.96 13.40 4.92
C VAL A 254 -9.00 14.48 5.21
N LEU A 255 -8.95 15.60 4.49
CA LEU A 255 -9.91 16.70 4.68
C LEU A 255 -11.34 16.27 4.35
N ASN A 256 -11.51 15.50 3.27
CA ASN A 256 -12.80 14.90 2.93
C ASN A 256 -13.28 14.00 4.07
N ALA A 257 -12.50 13.01 4.50
CA ALA A 257 -12.87 12.07 5.56
C ALA A 257 -13.26 12.76 6.88
N ARG A 258 -12.57 13.86 7.22
CA ARG A 258 -12.88 14.67 8.41
C ARG A 258 -14.16 15.48 8.26
N ASN A 259 -14.39 16.07 7.09
CA ASN A 259 -15.63 16.78 6.78
C ASN A 259 -16.84 15.85 6.85
N TRP A 260 -16.75 14.63 6.30
CA TRP A 260 -17.78 13.59 6.45
C TRP A 260 -18.07 13.23 7.91
N SER A 261 -17.06 13.30 8.78
CA SER A 261 -17.16 13.02 10.21
C SER A 261 -17.52 14.25 11.07
N SER A 262 -17.81 15.41 10.45
CA SER A 262 -18.05 16.70 11.15
C SER A 262 -16.91 17.12 12.11
N LEU A 263 -15.68 16.71 11.84
CA LEU A 263 -14.49 17.09 12.61
C LEU A 263 -13.88 18.38 12.05
N GLN A 264 -13.25 19.19 12.90
CA GLN A 264 -12.53 20.40 12.47
C GLN A 264 -11.39 20.06 11.49
N ALA A 265 -11.10 20.95 10.54
CA ALA A 265 -10.00 20.77 9.59
C ALA A 265 -8.60 20.99 10.21
N ALA A 266 -8.55 21.45 11.47
CA ALA A 266 -7.32 21.50 12.26
C ALA A 266 -6.93 20.11 12.78
N PHE A 267 -5.76 19.63 12.40
CA PHE A 267 -5.17 18.38 12.89
C PHE A 267 -3.64 18.44 12.80
N GLY A 268 -2.97 17.55 13.54
CA GLY A 268 -1.51 17.41 13.49
C GLY A 268 -1.06 16.48 12.37
N ALA A 269 -0.08 16.92 11.57
CA ALA A 269 0.45 16.19 10.42
C ALA A 269 0.92 14.78 10.80
N GLY A 270 1.58 14.63 11.96
CA GLY A 270 2.07 13.33 12.44
C GLY A 270 0.99 12.28 12.72
N GLN A 271 -0.30 12.64 12.69
CA GLN A 271 -1.40 11.67 12.81
C GLN A 271 -1.66 10.90 11.51
N PHE A 272 -1.38 11.52 10.36
CA PHE A 272 -1.73 10.98 9.04
C PHE A 272 -0.53 10.81 8.12
N PHE A 273 0.50 11.63 8.30
CA PHE A 273 1.69 11.66 7.45
C PHE A 273 2.91 11.20 8.23
N GLN A 274 3.73 10.38 7.60
CA GLN A 274 5.08 10.07 8.09
C GLN A 274 6.12 10.99 7.44
N TRP A 275 5.98 11.21 6.14
CA TRP A 275 6.86 12.02 5.32
C TRP A 275 6.12 13.25 4.84
N LEU A 276 6.77 14.41 4.90
CA LEU A 276 6.27 15.64 4.29
C LEU A 276 7.20 16.06 3.14
N PRO A 277 6.64 16.49 2.00
CA PRO A 277 7.43 17.17 0.98
C PRO A 277 7.98 18.49 1.54
N PRO A 278 9.08 19.02 0.96
CA PRO A 278 9.62 20.31 1.39
C PRO A 278 8.66 21.47 1.12
N VAL A 279 7.67 21.30 0.22
CA VAL A 279 6.57 22.24 0.00
C VAL A 279 5.26 21.48 -0.09
N GLY A 280 4.21 22.05 0.48
CA GLY A 280 2.85 21.55 0.31
C GLY A 280 1.79 22.56 0.74
N SER A 281 0.54 22.23 0.44
CA SER A 281 -0.66 22.88 0.98
C SER A 281 -0.73 22.77 2.50
N LEU A 282 -1.40 23.72 3.15
CA LEU A 282 -1.72 23.64 4.56
C LEU A 282 -3.18 24.06 4.83
N PRO A 283 -3.94 23.33 5.66
CA PRO A 283 -5.29 23.74 6.02
C PRO A 283 -5.28 25.02 6.86
N LYS A 284 -6.01 26.05 6.40
CA LYS A 284 -6.09 27.37 7.04
C LYS A 284 -6.49 27.33 8.52
N GLN A 285 -7.36 26.40 8.91
CA GLN A 285 -7.81 26.25 10.29
C GLN A 285 -6.74 25.70 11.24
N ALA A 286 -5.65 25.12 10.73
CA ALA A 286 -4.58 24.57 11.57
C ALA A 286 -3.62 25.63 12.12
N VAL A 287 -3.73 26.87 11.65
CA VAL A 287 -2.88 28.00 12.07
C VAL A 287 -3.77 29.15 12.50
N ASP A 288 -3.56 29.62 13.72
CA ASP A 288 -4.15 30.83 14.26
C ASP A 288 -3.04 31.87 14.45
N PRO A 289 -2.93 32.86 13.55
CA PRO A 289 -1.86 33.85 13.61
C PRO A 289 -2.08 34.89 14.72
N GLU A 290 -3.29 35.03 15.28
CA GLU A 290 -3.58 35.99 16.35
C GLU A 290 -3.19 35.42 17.71
N ALA A 291 -3.56 34.17 17.96
CA ALA A 291 -3.14 33.45 19.16
C ALA A 291 -1.69 32.94 19.08
N ALA A 292 -1.03 33.11 17.93
CA ALA A 292 0.28 32.52 17.62
C ALA A 292 0.28 31.00 17.89
N LEU A 293 -0.75 30.30 17.43
CA LEU A 293 -0.90 28.85 17.60
C LEU A 293 -0.80 28.15 16.25
N GLN A 294 -0.04 27.07 16.21
CA GLN A 294 0.02 26.15 15.08
C GLN A 294 -0.24 24.74 15.61
N ARG A 295 -1.12 23.99 14.94
CA ARG A 295 -1.48 22.62 15.33
C ARG A 295 -1.02 21.57 14.32
N PHE A 296 -0.50 22.00 13.17
CA PHE A 296 -0.17 21.11 12.06
C PHE A 296 1.20 20.45 12.24
N PHE A 297 2.23 21.21 12.56
CA PHE A 297 3.59 20.70 12.73
C PHE A 297 3.85 20.29 14.18
N PRO A 298 4.76 19.33 14.43
CA PRO A 298 5.21 19.01 15.78
C PRO A 298 5.81 20.23 16.51
N GLU A 299 5.75 20.24 17.83
CA GLU A 299 6.29 21.32 18.67
C GLU A 299 7.82 21.48 18.54
N SER A 300 8.53 20.44 18.10
CA SER A 300 9.98 20.48 17.89
C SER A 300 10.41 21.32 16.68
N PHE A 301 9.47 21.83 15.87
CA PHE A 301 9.75 22.52 14.62
C PHE A 301 9.60 24.03 14.80
N LYS A 302 10.49 24.81 14.19
CA LYS A 302 10.43 26.28 14.24
C LYS A 302 9.59 26.79 13.08
N VAL A 303 8.38 27.25 13.38
CA VAL A 303 7.42 27.73 12.37
C VAL A 303 7.40 29.26 12.38
N SER A 304 7.51 29.85 11.19
CA SER A 304 7.37 31.29 10.96
C SER A 304 6.33 31.56 9.88
N ILE A 305 5.57 32.64 10.01
CA ILE A 305 4.55 33.04 9.02
C ILE A 305 5.06 34.26 8.27
N VAL A 306 5.01 34.21 6.94
CA VAL A 306 5.49 35.28 6.05
C VAL A 306 4.43 35.60 5.00
N PRO A 307 3.97 36.86 4.90
CA PRO A 307 3.16 37.28 3.76
C PRO A 307 4.03 37.32 2.51
N VAL A 308 3.51 36.83 1.39
CA VAL A 308 4.22 36.79 0.10
C VAL A 308 3.28 37.20 -1.02
N ARG A 309 3.81 37.78 -2.10
CA ARG A 309 3.01 38.05 -3.30
C ARG A 309 2.65 36.75 -3.99
N LYS A 310 1.42 36.66 -4.51
CA LYS A 310 0.98 35.47 -5.24
C LYS A 310 1.86 35.16 -6.48
N GLU A 311 2.46 36.17 -7.10
CA GLU A 311 3.38 36.04 -8.23
C GLU A 311 4.72 35.37 -7.89
N ASP A 312 5.21 35.55 -6.65
CA ASP A 312 6.51 35.04 -6.21
C ASP A 312 6.44 33.58 -5.73
N LEU A 313 5.22 33.08 -5.46
CA LEU A 313 5.00 31.75 -4.90
C LEU A 313 5.64 30.64 -5.74
N PRO A 314 5.44 30.54 -7.08
CA PRO A 314 6.03 29.45 -7.87
C PRO A 314 7.56 29.42 -7.83
N VAL A 315 8.20 30.59 -7.72
CA VAL A 315 9.67 30.71 -7.65
C VAL A 315 10.17 30.18 -6.31
N LEU A 316 9.52 30.57 -5.21
CA LEU A 316 9.87 30.09 -3.87
C LEU A 316 9.59 28.59 -3.70
N GLU A 317 8.48 28.09 -4.27
CA GLU A 317 8.17 26.66 -4.27
C GLU A 317 9.25 25.88 -5.02
N ALA A 318 9.66 26.34 -6.20
CA ALA A 318 10.70 25.69 -7.00
C ALA A 318 12.07 25.64 -6.29
N GLU A 319 12.45 26.72 -5.61
CA GLU A 319 13.70 26.77 -4.83
C GLU A 319 13.66 25.81 -3.62
N ALA A 320 12.57 25.84 -2.85
CA ALA A 320 12.40 24.94 -1.71
C ALA A 320 12.28 23.46 -2.14
N MET A 321 11.85 23.18 -3.37
CA MET A 321 11.74 21.82 -3.90
C MET A 321 13.09 21.10 -4.07
N LEU A 322 14.20 21.84 -4.03
CA LEU A 322 15.56 21.28 -4.05
C LEU A 322 16.01 20.77 -2.68
N GLU A 323 15.30 21.13 -1.61
CA GLU A 323 15.60 20.67 -0.27
C GLU A 323 15.17 19.20 -0.06
N GLN A 324 15.67 18.61 1.03
CA GLN A 324 15.32 17.25 1.38
C GLN A 324 13.87 17.16 1.91
N PRO A 325 13.17 16.04 1.66
CA PRO A 325 11.93 15.70 2.36
C PRO A 325 12.10 15.75 3.89
N ILE A 326 10.99 15.97 4.59
CA ILE A 326 10.96 16.04 6.05
C ILE A 326 10.40 14.71 6.59
N ASP A 327 11.15 14.04 7.45
CA ASP A 327 10.66 12.87 8.19
C ASP A 327 10.16 13.34 9.56
N LEU A 328 8.84 13.29 9.78
CA LEU A 328 8.22 13.73 11.03
C LEU A 328 8.61 12.87 12.24
N SER A 329 9.11 11.65 12.01
CA SER A 329 9.50 10.73 13.08
C SER A 329 10.96 10.90 13.53
N GLN A 330 11.84 11.35 12.64
CA GLN A 330 13.28 11.43 12.87
C GLN A 330 13.79 12.86 13.01
N ASP A 331 13.28 13.78 12.18
CA ASP A 331 13.80 15.15 12.13
C ASP A 331 13.39 15.94 13.38
N LYS A 332 14.31 16.76 13.89
CA LYS A 332 14.09 17.69 14.99
C LYS A 332 14.67 19.06 14.62
N ASN A 333 14.05 20.15 15.05
CA ASN A 333 14.48 21.52 14.79
C ASN A 333 14.49 21.93 13.30
N VAL A 334 13.55 21.42 12.51
CA VAL A 334 13.36 21.89 11.12
C VAL A 334 12.74 23.29 11.14
N GLU A 335 13.28 24.21 10.33
CA GLU A 335 12.71 25.53 10.13
C GLU A 335 11.71 25.51 8.97
N ILE A 336 10.47 25.91 9.26
CA ILE A 336 9.37 25.93 8.30
C ILE A 336 8.85 27.36 8.16
N MET A 337 8.63 27.77 6.93
CA MET A 337 8.00 29.04 6.56
C MET A 337 6.60 28.79 6.01
N ILE A 338 5.58 29.34 6.66
CA ILE A 338 4.21 29.36 6.15
C ILE A 338 4.03 30.62 5.32
N LEU A 339 3.75 30.44 4.04
CA LEU A 339 3.49 31.53 3.10
C LEU A 339 2.01 31.86 3.13
N ALA A 340 1.71 33.12 3.44
CA ALA A 340 0.39 33.71 3.29
C ALA A 340 0.34 34.50 1.98
N PRO A 341 -0.14 33.91 0.86
CA PRO A 341 -0.17 34.60 -0.41
C PRO A 341 -1.21 35.73 -0.39
N LEU A 342 -0.78 36.92 -0.81
CA LEU A 342 -1.61 38.11 -0.94
C LEU A 342 -1.56 38.63 -2.39
N ALA A 343 -2.61 39.32 -2.81
CA ALA A 343 -2.58 40.11 -4.04
C ALA A 343 -1.62 41.30 -3.89
N ASP A 344 -1.07 41.81 -4.98
CA ASP A 344 0.00 42.82 -4.93
C ASP A 344 -0.39 44.10 -4.18
N ALA A 345 -1.63 44.56 -4.39
CA ALA A 345 -2.16 45.73 -3.69
C ALA A 345 -2.23 45.51 -2.17
N ASP A 346 -2.66 44.32 -1.77
CA ASP A 346 -2.78 43.92 -0.37
C ASP A 346 -1.40 43.72 0.24
N PHE A 347 -0.50 43.01 -0.44
CA PHE A 347 0.88 42.82 0.01
C PHE A 347 1.58 44.16 0.24
N ASN A 348 1.48 45.11 -0.69
CA ASN A 348 2.11 46.42 -0.54
C ASN A 348 1.55 47.23 0.65
N PHE A 349 0.27 47.04 0.96
CA PHE A 349 -0.36 47.62 2.15
C PHE A 349 0.11 46.91 3.43
N TYR A 350 0.15 45.58 3.41
CA TYR A 350 0.42 44.74 4.56
C TYR A 350 1.90 44.66 4.95
N ALA A 351 2.78 44.40 3.99
CA ALA A 351 4.22 44.24 4.17
C ALA A 351 4.88 45.47 4.80
N ARG A 352 4.52 46.69 4.36
CA ARG A 352 5.05 47.95 4.90
C ARG A 352 4.79 48.14 6.39
N ARG A 353 3.76 47.50 6.96
CA ARG A 353 3.44 47.59 8.39
C ARG A 353 3.89 46.37 9.19
N LEU A 354 4.25 45.26 8.54
CA LEU A 354 4.80 44.05 9.17
C LEU A 354 6.34 44.07 9.25
N GLU A 355 7.01 44.90 8.46
CA GLU A 355 8.45 45.14 8.59
C GLU A 355 8.77 45.77 9.96
N ALA A 356 9.26 44.94 10.89
CA ALA A 356 9.63 45.39 12.22
C ALA A 356 10.84 46.37 12.19
N PRO A 357 10.80 47.46 12.95
CA PRO A 357 11.89 48.40 13.17
C PRO A 357 12.88 47.84 14.17
N THR A 358 14.15 47.76 13.79
CA THR A 358 15.16 47.06 14.58
C THR A 358 15.56 47.85 15.85
N ALA A 359 15.62 47.16 17.00
CA ALA A 359 16.16 47.53 18.32
C ALA A 359 16.86 48.90 18.52
N THR A 360 16.45 49.60 19.59
CA THR A 360 17.13 50.77 20.20
C THR A 360 18.46 50.37 20.87
N PRO A 361 19.57 51.08 20.63
CA PRO A 361 20.70 51.06 21.56
C PRO A 361 20.34 51.96 22.75
N ALA A 362 20.36 51.40 23.95
CA ALA A 362 20.42 52.20 25.16
C ALA A 362 21.82 52.86 25.26
N GLU A 363 21.82 54.12 25.69
CA GLU A 363 22.95 54.87 26.29
C GLU A 363 24.16 55.25 25.41
N GLU A 364 24.12 56.44 24.78
CA GLU A 364 25.32 57.24 24.46
C GLU A 364 24.95 58.75 24.47
N PRO A 365 25.61 59.61 25.29
CA PRO A 365 25.17 60.99 25.56
C PRO A 365 25.77 62.05 24.63
N PHE A 366 25.78 61.85 23.30
CA PHE A 366 26.33 62.86 22.36
C PHE A 366 25.60 63.02 21.01
N ALA A 367 24.26 63.00 20.98
CA ALA A 367 23.48 63.16 19.76
C ALA A 367 22.86 64.55 19.54
N LEU A 368 23.58 65.64 19.83
CA LEU A 368 23.13 67.01 19.52
C LEU A 368 23.78 67.65 18.27
N SER A 369 24.60 66.92 17.50
CA SER A 369 25.32 67.47 16.33
C SER A 369 24.75 67.08 14.96
N SER A 370 23.64 66.34 14.87
CA SER A 370 23.10 65.89 13.57
C SER A 370 21.92 66.72 13.03
N ARG A 371 21.50 67.79 13.74
CA ARG A 371 20.34 68.62 13.33
C ARG A 371 20.69 69.87 12.51
N LEU A 372 21.96 70.20 12.34
CA LEU A 372 22.37 71.32 11.51
C LEU A 372 23.50 70.84 10.58
N LEU A 373 23.16 70.54 9.33
CA LEU A 373 23.96 70.75 8.10
C LEU A 373 23.46 69.82 6.96
N PRO A 374 22.61 70.34 6.06
CA PRO A 374 22.53 69.80 4.70
C PRO A 374 22.74 70.89 3.63
N SER A 375 23.58 71.89 3.88
CA SER A 375 23.76 73.01 2.92
C SER A 375 25.17 73.22 2.36
N LEU A 376 26.20 72.44 2.72
CA LEU A 376 27.58 72.79 2.35
C LEU A 376 28.52 71.69 1.82
N LEU A 377 28.05 70.57 1.29
CA LEU A 377 28.97 69.62 0.62
C LEU A 377 28.32 68.92 -0.59
N PRO A 378 28.60 69.34 -1.83
CA PRO A 378 28.45 68.49 -3.01
C PRO A 378 29.73 67.64 -3.12
N LEU A 379 29.61 66.32 -3.11
CA LEU A 379 30.69 65.29 -3.18
C LEU A 379 30.99 64.53 -1.87
N THR A 380 29.97 63.93 -1.26
CA THR A 380 30.19 62.79 -0.38
C THR A 380 29.32 61.62 -0.82
N LEU A 381 29.96 60.47 -1.10
CA LEU A 381 29.30 59.17 -1.24
C LEU A 381 28.50 58.91 0.03
N SER A 382 27.19 59.14 -0.04
CA SER A 382 26.30 59.05 1.11
C SER A 382 26.12 57.58 1.52
N VAL A 383 26.91 57.12 2.48
CA VAL A 383 26.50 56.04 3.39
C VAL A 383 25.28 56.60 4.13
N ARG A 384 24.09 56.23 3.67
CA ARG A 384 22.84 56.68 4.30
C ARG A 384 22.76 56.09 5.71
N PRO A 385 22.67 56.89 6.78
CA PRO A 385 22.35 56.34 8.08
C PRO A 385 20.91 55.81 8.05
N LEU A 386 20.78 54.51 8.24
CA LEU A 386 19.49 53.81 8.37
C LEU A 386 18.71 54.40 9.55
N ARG A 387 17.69 55.22 9.27
CA ARG A 387 16.66 55.60 10.25
C ARG A 387 15.74 54.41 10.46
N ARG A 388 15.50 54.01 11.71
CA ARG A 388 14.59 52.91 12.09
C ARG A 388 13.32 53.48 12.73
N PRO A 389 12.11 53.15 12.24
CA PRO A 389 10.87 53.73 12.76
C PRO A 389 10.11 52.82 13.75
N ALA A 390 10.24 52.97 15.08
CA ALA A 390 9.46 52.37 16.21
C ALA A 390 8.34 51.31 15.96
N ILE A 391 8.42 50.18 16.71
CA ILE A 391 7.42 49.10 16.77
C ILE A 391 6.10 49.66 17.31
N ASP A 392 4.99 49.48 16.57
CA ASP A 392 3.64 49.70 17.10
C ASP A 392 2.96 48.34 17.35
N THR A 393 3.17 47.79 18.55
CA THR A 393 2.44 46.64 19.11
C THR A 393 1.04 47.02 19.61
N GLY A 394 0.49 48.18 19.20
CA GLY A 394 -0.75 48.74 19.73
C GLY A 394 -2.05 48.41 19.00
N GLN A 395 -2.07 47.66 17.89
CA GLN A 395 -3.31 47.34 17.15
C GLN A 395 -3.59 45.84 17.02
N PRO A 396 -4.60 45.28 17.72
CA PRO A 396 -4.75 43.84 17.94
C PRO A 396 -5.27 42.99 16.76
N ASN A 397 -5.40 43.49 15.52
CA ASN A 397 -6.14 42.76 14.46
C ASN A 397 -5.47 42.71 13.08
N TYR A 398 -4.18 43.06 12.96
CA TYR A 398 -3.52 43.15 11.64
C TYR A 398 -3.38 41.79 10.95
N TRP A 399 -2.93 40.79 11.69
CA TRP A 399 -2.81 39.42 11.21
C TRP A 399 -4.16 38.80 10.90
N ARG A 400 -5.23 39.11 11.65
CA ARG A 400 -6.59 38.70 11.32
C ARG A 400 -7.01 39.23 9.95
N ASN A 401 -6.78 40.51 9.67
CA ASN A 401 -7.09 41.12 8.37
C ASN A 401 -6.26 40.52 7.21
N VAL A 402 -4.99 40.18 7.45
CA VAL A 402 -4.16 39.45 6.48
C VAL A 402 -4.73 38.06 6.24
N TRP A 403 -5.04 37.33 7.32
CA TRP A 403 -5.52 35.96 7.29
C TRP A 403 -6.88 35.84 6.63
N ASP A 404 -7.80 36.78 6.86
CA ASP A 404 -9.11 36.85 6.23
C ASP A 404 -9.02 37.03 4.70
N ARG A 405 -7.97 37.70 4.21
CA ARG A 405 -7.72 37.89 2.77
C ARG A 405 -7.05 36.70 2.10
N VAL A 406 -6.39 35.82 2.87
CA VAL A 406 -5.84 34.57 2.33
C VAL A 406 -7.00 33.62 2.06
N GLY A 407 -7.18 33.22 0.79
CA GLY A 407 -8.21 32.27 0.39
C GLY A 407 -8.02 30.90 1.06
N GLU A 408 -9.13 30.18 1.28
CA GLU A 408 -9.05 28.79 1.75
C GLU A 408 -8.29 27.93 0.73
N GLY A 409 -7.35 27.12 1.23
CA GLY A 409 -6.51 26.24 0.40
C GLY A 409 -5.35 26.91 -0.35
N GLN A 410 -5.14 28.22 -0.18
CA GLN A 410 -4.00 28.92 -0.81
C GLN A 410 -2.74 28.94 0.06
N LEU A 411 -2.84 28.56 1.33
CA LEU A 411 -1.68 28.50 2.23
C LEU A 411 -0.71 27.43 1.79
N ARG A 412 0.56 27.82 1.71
CA ARG A 412 1.68 26.94 1.41
C ARG A 412 2.65 26.94 2.58
N TYR A 413 3.26 25.81 2.85
CA TYR A 413 4.43 25.76 3.72
C TYR A 413 5.67 25.44 2.87
N LEU A 414 6.83 25.96 3.29
CA LEU A 414 8.14 25.68 2.70
C LEU A 414 9.10 25.26 3.82
N ARG A 415 9.96 24.28 3.54
CA ARG A 415 11.19 24.06 4.30
C ARG A 415 12.15 25.20 4.01
N ARG A 416 12.68 25.83 5.06
CA ARG A 416 13.63 26.94 4.88
C ARG A 416 14.95 26.41 4.33
N PRO A 417 15.50 26.98 3.23
CA PRO A 417 16.79 26.55 2.71
C PRO A 417 17.91 26.94 3.68
N ALA A 418 18.88 26.03 3.87
CA ALA A 418 19.96 26.22 4.85
C ALA A 418 20.97 27.31 4.47
N ARG A 419 20.98 27.79 3.21
CA ARG A 419 21.95 28.76 2.67
C ARG A 419 21.30 30.06 2.22
N ILE A 420 20.95 30.91 3.18
CA ILE A 420 20.30 32.21 2.92
C ILE A 420 21.30 33.30 2.46
N ALA A 421 22.61 33.07 2.62
CA ALA A 421 23.62 34.09 2.31
C ALA A 421 24.05 34.14 0.84
N GLU A 422 23.85 33.08 0.05
CA GLU A 422 24.35 32.99 -1.34
C GLU A 422 23.23 32.89 -2.39
N ASN A 423 22.06 32.36 -2.04
CA ASN A 423 20.95 32.23 -2.98
C ASN A 423 20.12 33.53 -3.03
N HIS A 424 19.68 33.91 -4.22
CA HIS A 424 19.05 35.19 -4.59
C HIS A 424 17.70 35.53 -3.90
N ILE A 425 17.37 34.91 -2.76
CA ILE A 425 16.25 35.26 -1.86
C ILE A 425 16.34 36.73 -1.40
N SER A 426 17.50 37.38 -1.54
CA SER A 426 17.70 38.81 -1.32
C SER A 426 16.92 39.73 -2.27
N THR A 427 16.28 39.22 -3.33
CA THR A 427 15.46 40.02 -4.26
C THR A 427 13.96 40.04 -3.92
N VAL A 428 13.47 39.03 -3.20
CA VAL A 428 12.11 39.04 -2.66
C VAL A 428 12.20 39.63 -1.25
N VAL A 429 11.64 40.82 -1.05
CA VAL A 429 11.49 41.42 0.28
C VAL A 429 10.50 40.56 1.06
N LEU A 430 10.98 39.47 1.63
CA LEU A 430 10.28 38.74 2.67
C LEU A 430 10.18 39.71 3.85
N ALA A 431 8.96 40.16 4.16
CA ALA A 431 8.73 40.83 5.44
C ALA A 431 9.29 39.88 6.50
N ARG A 432 10.27 40.35 7.30
CA ARG A 432 10.92 39.51 8.32
C ARG A 432 9.82 38.85 9.15
N GLY A 433 9.63 37.55 8.93
CA GLY A 433 8.52 36.79 9.48
C GLY A 433 8.46 36.94 10.99
N PHE A 434 7.25 36.84 11.52
CA PHE A 434 7.07 36.73 12.96
C PHE A 434 7.55 35.34 13.39
N GLN A 435 8.54 35.29 14.27
CA GLN A 435 8.87 34.07 15.00
C GLN A 435 7.81 33.90 16.08
N LEU A 436 7.02 32.84 15.98
CA LEU A 436 6.15 32.46 17.08
C LEU A 436 7.04 32.19 18.30
N PRO A 437 6.80 32.82 19.46
CA PRO A 437 7.55 32.49 20.65
C PRO A 437 7.29 31.02 21.01
N ASP A 438 8.34 30.31 21.41
CA ASP A 438 8.17 29.10 22.21
C ASP A 438 7.30 29.48 23.42
N ALA A 439 6.32 28.65 23.72
CA ALA A 439 5.26 28.93 24.69
C ALA A 439 5.77 29.58 25.98
N LEU A 440 4.94 30.46 26.57
CA LEU A 440 5.15 31.11 27.87
C LEU A 440 5.84 30.19 28.87
N PRO A 441 6.80 30.68 29.69
CA PRO A 441 7.39 29.88 30.75
C PRO A 441 6.28 29.45 31.71
N PRO A 442 6.01 28.15 31.87
CA PRO A 442 5.09 27.69 32.90
C PRO A 442 5.80 27.85 34.24
N ASP A 443 5.04 28.17 35.28
CA ASP A 443 5.52 28.10 36.65
C ASP A 443 6.28 26.78 36.85
N THR A 444 7.59 26.89 37.12
CA THR A 444 8.58 25.80 36.99
C THR A 444 8.25 24.57 37.83
N SER A 445 7.44 24.74 38.88
CA SER A 445 6.98 23.66 39.74
C SER A 445 5.93 22.74 39.09
N GLU A 446 5.06 23.25 38.22
CA GLU A 446 4.01 22.42 37.60
C GLU A 446 4.59 21.56 36.48
N LEU A 447 5.52 22.11 35.69
CA LEU A 447 6.25 21.36 34.66
C LEU A 447 7.11 20.23 35.25
N GLU A 448 7.79 20.46 36.37
CA GLU A 448 8.59 19.42 37.02
C GLU A 448 7.70 18.28 37.52
N GLN A 449 6.53 18.59 38.09
CA GLN A 449 5.56 17.58 38.50
C GLN A 449 4.99 16.80 37.31
N LEU A 450 4.73 17.49 36.19
CA LEU A 450 4.20 16.87 34.99
C LEU A 450 5.24 15.98 34.31
N ASN A 451 6.50 16.40 34.25
CA ASN A 451 7.63 15.60 33.76
C ASN A 451 7.89 14.37 34.62
N GLN A 452 7.77 14.48 35.95
CA GLN A 452 7.88 13.31 36.83
C GLN A 452 6.75 12.31 36.60
N ARG A 453 5.52 12.78 36.39
CA ARG A 453 4.39 11.90 36.04
C ARG A 453 4.55 11.25 34.67
N LEU A 454 5.08 11.99 33.69
CA LEU A 454 5.35 11.47 32.35
C LEU A 454 6.40 10.37 32.38
N LEU A 455 7.49 10.59 33.13
CA LEU A 455 8.55 9.59 33.33
C LEU A 455 8.02 8.31 34.01
N GLN A 456 7.16 8.44 35.02
CA GLN A 456 6.52 7.30 35.68
C GLN A 456 5.60 6.54 34.72
N ALA A 457 4.84 7.25 33.89
CA ALA A 457 3.95 6.64 32.89
C ALA A 457 4.74 5.91 31.80
N GLU A 458 5.87 6.45 31.35
CA GLU A 458 6.77 5.80 30.39
C GLU A 458 7.37 4.51 30.96
N GLN A 459 7.88 4.55 32.20
CA GLN A 459 8.41 3.36 32.87
C GLN A 459 7.34 2.27 33.05
N ALA A 460 6.10 2.66 33.39
CA ALA A 460 4.98 1.74 33.49
C ALA A 460 4.67 1.09 32.12
N ARG A 461 4.60 1.89 31.05
CA ARG A 461 4.37 1.42 29.68
C ARG A 461 5.44 0.42 29.25
N ASP A 462 6.70 0.72 29.51
CA ASP A 462 7.82 -0.14 29.10
C ASP A 462 7.81 -1.47 29.87
N SER A 463 7.44 -1.46 31.16
CA SER A 463 7.25 -2.69 31.95
C SER A 463 6.11 -3.55 31.42
N PHE A 464 4.99 -2.94 31.02
CA PHE A 464 3.87 -3.66 30.41
C PHE A 464 4.21 -4.22 29.04
N GLN A 465 4.97 -3.49 28.22
CA GLN A 465 5.46 -4.00 26.93
C GLN A 465 6.37 -5.21 27.12
N ALA A 466 7.28 -5.17 28.11
CA ALA A 466 8.13 -6.32 28.43
C ALA A 466 7.31 -7.55 28.84
N GLN A 467 6.30 -7.36 29.71
CA GLN A 467 5.37 -8.44 30.09
C GLN A 467 4.62 -9.01 28.88
N LEU A 468 4.12 -8.16 27.98
CA LEU A 468 3.40 -8.56 26.78
C LEU A 468 4.29 -9.36 25.83
N GLN A 469 5.57 -8.99 25.71
CA GLN A 469 6.55 -9.76 24.95
C GLN A 469 6.80 -11.14 25.58
N THR A 470 6.95 -11.22 26.90
CA THR A 470 7.11 -12.50 27.60
C THR A 470 5.90 -13.41 27.40
N SER A 471 4.68 -12.88 27.55
CA SER A 471 3.44 -13.64 27.31
C SER A 471 3.31 -14.08 25.86
N ARG A 472 3.70 -13.26 24.88
CA ARG A 472 3.73 -13.65 23.45
C ARG A 472 4.72 -14.76 23.18
N GLN A 473 5.90 -14.73 23.80
CA GLN A 473 6.88 -15.80 23.71
C GLN A 473 6.33 -17.12 24.28
N GLN A 474 5.65 -17.05 25.44
CA GLN A 474 4.98 -18.21 26.03
C GLN A 474 3.85 -18.76 25.15
N LEU A 475 3.03 -17.90 24.54
CA LEU A 475 2.00 -18.34 23.60
C LEU A 475 2.61 -19.01 22.37
N LYS A 476 3.71 -18.48 21.85
CA LYS A 476 4.42 -19.08 20.71
C LYS A 476 5.00 -20.44 21.07
N SER A 477 5.59 -20.62 22.26
CA SER A 477 6.08 -21.93 22.69
C SER A 477 4.94 -22.91 22.86
N LEU A 478 3.82 -22.50 23.48
CA LEU A 478 2.62 -23.34 23.62
C LEU A 478 2.02 -23.72 22.26
N GLN A 479 2.01 -22.81 21.28
CA GLN A 479 1.57 -23.11 19.92
C GLN A 479 2.49 -24.10 19.21
N GLN A 480 3.80 -23.99 19.40
CA GLN A 480 4.77 -24.95 18.86
C GLN A 480 4.61 -26.32 19.51
N ASP A 481 4.40 -26.36 20.82
CA ASP A 481 4.17 -27.61 21.55
C ASP A 481 2.85 -28.26 21.13
N TYR A 482 1.78 -27.47 20.95
CA TYR A 482 0.51 -27.95 20.38
C TYR A 482 0.68 -28.47 18.96
N ALA A 483 1.43 -27.77 18.10
CA ALA A 483 1.69 -28.22 16.73
C ALA A 483 2.47 -29.54 16.68
N LYS A 484 3.46 -29.72 17.57
CA LYS A 484 4.18 -30.99 17.75
C LYS A 484 3.25 -32.10 18.21
N LEU A 485 2.44 -31.85 19.25
CA LEU A 485 1.48 -32.83 19.76
C LEU A 485 0.48 -33.24 18.66
N LYS A 486 0.05 -32.28 17.84
CA LYS A 486 -0.83 -32.52 16.69
C LYS A 486 -0.14 -33.35 15.61
N SER A 487 1.11 -33.05 15.27
CA SER A 487 1.86 -33.86 14.29
C SER A 487 2.14 -35.26 14.81
N ASP A 488 2.41 -35.42 16.10
CA ASP A 488 2.60 -36.73 16.74
C ASP A 488 1.29 -37.53 16.71
N TYR A 489 0.15 -36.86 16.97
CA TYR A 489 -1.18 -37.46 16.85
C TYR A 489 -1.51 -37.86 15.40
N GLU A 490 -1.22 -37.00 14.42
CA GLU A 490 -1.41 -37.29 12.99
C GLU A 490 -0.47 -38.41 12.51
N ALA A 491 0.77 -38.45 13.01
CA ALA A 491 1.72 -39.53 12.75
C ALA A 491 1.23 -40.86 13.36
N LEU A 492 0.65 -40.84 14.56
CA LEU A 492 0.00 -42.01 15.16
C LEU A 492 -1.20 -42.48 14.33
N LEU A 493 -2.05 -41.56 13.87
CA LEU A 493 -3.16 -41.84 12.95
C LEU A 493 -2.72 -42.47 11.64
N ASN A 494 -1.66 -41.94 11.03
CA ASN A 494 -1.12 -42.41 9.76
C ASN A 494 -0.34 -43.73 9.93
N SER A 495 0.33 -43.94 11.07
CA SER A 495 0.97 -45.21 11.41
C SER A 495 -0.04 -46.32 11.75
N GLY A 496 -1.26 -45.94 12.17
CA GLY A 496 -2.41 -46.83 12.34
C GLY A 496 -3.00 -47.37 11.02
N GLY A 497 -2.51 -46.92 9.86
CA GLY A 497 -2.98 -47.35 8.54
C GLY A 497 -2.41 -48.68 8.01
N GLN A 498 -1.44 -49.31 8.69
CA GLN A 498 -0.83 -50.57 8.19
C GLN A 498 -0.68 -51.71 9.20
N THR A 499 -1.15 -51.55 10.43
CA THR A 499 -1.35 -52.68 11.35
C THR A 499 -2.55 -52.36 12.23
N GLY A 500 -3.55 -53.25 12.27
CA GLY A 500 -4.77 -53.06 13.04
C GLY A 500 -4.49 -52.74 14.51
N GLY A 501 -4.51 -51.45 14.84
CA GLY A 501 -4.71 -50.98 16.20
C GLY A 501 -6.20 -51.11 16.48
N GLY A 502 -6.61 -52.27 16.98
CA GLY A 502 -8.01 -52.61 17.21
C GLY A 502 -8.74 -51.55 18.04
N LEU A 503 -10.07 -51.55 17.96
CA LEU A 503 -10.98 -50.74 18.79
C LEU A 503 -10.57 -50.69 20.27
N SER A 504 -9.89 -51.73 20.78
CA SER A 504 -9.23 -51.79 22.09
C SER A 504 -8.23 -50.66 22.36
N ALA A 505 -7.36 -50.31 21.42
CA ALA A 505 -6.37 -49.24 21.57
C ALA A 505 -7.03 -47.85 21.61
N GLN A 506 -8.12 -47.65 20.86
CA GLN A 506 -8.91 -46.40 20.92
C GLN A 506 -9.69 -46.27 22.23
N VAL A 507 -10.21 -47.38 22.78
CA VAL A 507 -10.84 -47.41 24.10
C VAL A 507 -9.83 -47.11 25.22
N GLU A 508 -8.60 -47.60 25.10
CA GLU A 508 -7.51 -47.29 26.04
C GLU A 508 -7.08 -45.81 25.94
N ALA A 509 -6.96 -45.27 24.72
CA ALA A 509 -6.63 -43.87 24.50
C ALA A 509 -7.69 -42.89 25.05
N ARG A 510 -8.97 -43.31 25.12
CA ARG A 510 -10.04 -42.51 25.74
C ARG A 510 -9.91 -42.33 27.25
N GLY A 511 -9.06 -43.12 27.93
CA GLY A 511 -8.75 -42.91 29.35
C GLY A 511 -9.95 -43.03 30.29
N LEU A 512 -10.87 -43.97 30.03
CA LEU A 512 -12.06 -44.22 30.84
C LEU A 512 -11.67 -44.54 32.30
N ARG A 513 -12.03 -43.65 33.25
CA ARG A 513 -11.69 -43.81 34.68
C ARG A 513 -12.73 -44.56 35.49
N ASP A 514 -13.95 -44.71 34.95
CA ASP A 514 -15.10 -45.25 35.66
C ASP A 514 -15.20 -46.77 35.45
N LYS A 515 -15.03 -47.54 36.53
CA LYS A 515 -14.96 -49.02 36.50
C LYS A 515 -16.16 -49.64 35.79
N THR A 516 -17.35 -49.07 35.98
CA THR A 516 -18.61 -49.56 35.39
C THR A 516 -18.62 -49.40 33.87
N THR A 517 -18.15 -48.26 33.35
CA THR A 517 -18.06 -48.00 31.91
C THR A 517 -16.99 -48.86 31.22
N LEU A 518 -15.86 -49.10 31.89
CA LEU A 518 -14.81 -50.00 31.41
C LEU A 518 -15.31 -51.44 31.27
N GLU A 519 -16.08 -51.93 32.24
CA GLU A 519 -16.67 -53.27 32.18
C GLU A 519 -17.67 -53.40 31.01
N MET A 520 -18.46 -52.36 30.73
CA MET A 520 -19.40 -52.34 29.61
C MET A 520 -18.69 -52.25 28.25
N ALA A 521 -17.64 -51.43 28.13
CA ALA A 521 -16.83 -51.34 26.92
C ALA A 521 -16.12 -52.67 26.61
N ARG A 522 -15.62 -53.37 27.64
CA ARG A 522 -15.03 -54.71 27.48
C ARG A 522 -16.05 -55.73 26.99
N LYS A 523 -17.25 -55.77 27.61
CA LYS A 523 -18.34 -56.66 27.14
C LYS A 523 -18.72 -56.39 25.69
N TYR A 524 -18.72 -55.13 25.27
CA TYR A 524 -18.98 -54.78 23.87
C TYR A 524 -17.87 -55.29 22.94
N LEU A 525 -16.60 -55.08 23.31
CA LEU A 525 -15.44 -55.58 22.57
C LEU A 525 -15.45 -57.11 22.43
N ASP A 526 -15.79 -57.83 23.49
CA ASP A 526 -15.89 -59.30 23.46
C ASP A 526 -16.98 -59.78 22.48
N ASN A 527 -18.11 -59.07 22.42
CA ASN A 527 -19.22 -59.43 21.53
C ASN A 527 -18.96 -59.04 20.06
N VAL A 528 -18.24 -57.95 19.81
CA VAL A 528 -17.99 -57.40 18.46
C VAL A 528 -16.63 -57.83 17.91
N GLY A 529 -15.81 -58.56 18.68
CA GLY A 529 -14.49 -59.06 18.32
C GLY A 529 -14.40 -59.76 16.96
N ASN A 530 -15.50 -60.37 16.49
CA ASN A 530 -15.56 -61.13 15.24
C ASN A 530 -16.16 -60.36 14.04
N GLN A 531 -16.51 -59.07 14.19
CA GLN A 531 -17.17 -58.27 13.14
C GLN A 531 -16.37 -56.99 12.80
N PRO A 532 -15.44 -57.04 11.82
CA PRO A 532 -14.53 -55.92 11.54
C PRO A 532 -15.25 -54.65 11.05
N LYS A 533 -16.40 -54.80 10.37
CA LYS A 533 -17.21 -53.66 9.90
C LYS A 533 -17.79 -52.83 11.05
N LEU A 534 -18.27 -53.49 12.10
CA LEU A 534 -18.81 -52.80 13.28
C LEU A 534 -17.69 -52.17 14.12
N GLN A 535 -16.51 -52.80 14.16
CA GLN A 535 -15.34 -52.22 14.82
C GLN A 535 -14.90 -50.92 14.14
N ASP A 536 -14.86 -50.88 12.80
CA ASP A 536 -14.53 -49.67 12.03
C ASP A 536 -15.59 -48.56 12.23
N ALA A 537 -16.88 -48.91 12.12
CA ALA A 537 -17.96 -47.93 12.34
C ALA A 537 -17.94 -47.34 13.77
N THR A 538 -17.68 -48.18 14.78
CA THR A 538 -17.58 -47.73 16.17
C THR A 538 -16.35 -46.86 16.39
N GLY A 539 -15.21 -47.21 15.79
CA GLY A 539 -13.99 -46.41 15.88
C GLY A 539 -14.15 -45.02 15.26
N ARG A 540 -14.85 -44.92 14.12
CA ARG A 540 -15.15 -43.63 13.48
C ARG A 540 -16.08 -42.75 14.32
N VAL A 541 -17.10 -43.36 14.94
CA VAL A 541 -17.98 -42.64 15.87
C VAL A 541 -17.18 -42.15 17.09
N LEU A 542 -16.31 -42.98 17.66
CA LEU A 542 -15.45 -42.60 18.79
C LEU A 542 -14.40 -41.54 18.42
N ALA A 543 -14.03 -41.38 17.15
CA ALA A 543 -13.16 -40.29 16.73
C ALA A 543 -13.88 -38.93 16.75
N LEU A 544 -15.20 -38.91 16.57
CA LEU A 544 -16.01 -37.69 16.43
C LEU A 544 -16.81 -37.34 17.69
N LEU A 545 -17.13 -38.32 18.53
CA LEU A 545 -17.92 -38.12 19.74
C LEU A 545 -17.06 -37.52 20.87
N ASP A 546 -17.59 -36.61 21.68
CA ASP A 546 -16.87 -36.14 22.87
C ASP A 546 -16.79 -37.25 23.96
N SER A 547 -15.71 -37.24 24.75
CA SER A 547 -15.50 -38.07 25.94
C SER A 547 -16.59 -37.92 27.00
N VAL A 548 -17.25 -36.76 27.07
CA VAL A 548 -18.35 -36.50 28.02
C VAL A 548 -19.50 -37.50 27.86
N TYR A 549 -19.71 -37.99 26.64
CA TYR A 549 -20.80 -38.91 26.31
C TYR A 549 -20.47 -40.39 26.55
N ASP A 550 -19.25 -40.74 26.94
CA ASP A 550 -18.82 -42.14 27.09
C ASP A 550 -19.70 -42.93 28.07
N ARG A 551 -20.16 -42.30 29.14
CA ARG A 551 -21.04 -42.93 30.14
C ARG A 551 -22.39 -43.36 29.56
N ALA A 552 -22.90 -42.64 28.57
CA ALA A 552 -24.17 -42.94 27.92
C ALA A 552 -23.97 -43.83 26.67
N PHE A 553 -22.82 -43.69 26.00
CA PHE A 553 -22.50 -44.35 24.75
C PHE A 553 -22.37 -45.88 24.87
N TRP A 554 -21.53 -46.38 25.78
CA TRP A 554 -21.27 -47.83 25.90
C TRP A 554 -22.51 -48.66 26.27
N PRO A 555 -23.36 -48.23 27.22
CA PRO A 555 -24.63 -48.92 27.49
C PRO A 555 -25.58 -48.93 26.28
N SER A 556 -25.60 -47.85 25.51
CA SER A 556 -26.47 -47.71 24.34
C SER A 556 -26.07 -48.69 23.22
N LEU A 557 -24.77 -48.88 23.00
CA LEU A 557 -24.28 -49.85 22.02
C LEU A 557 -24.63 -51.29 22.40
N LEU A 558 -24.55 -51.65 23.69
CA LEU A 558 -24.92 -52.98 24.15
C LEU A 558 -26.43 -53.24 24.00
N GLN A 559 -27.28 -52.25 24.31
CA GLN A 559 -28.73 -52.38 24.11
C GLN A 559 -29.10 -52.51 22.64
N SER A 560 -28.46 -51.72 21.77
CA SER A 560 -28.71 -51.79 20.33
C SER A 560 -28.16 -53.07 19.69
N LEU A 561 -27.09 -53.65 20.28
CA LEU A 561 -26.59 -54.98 19.92
C LEU A 561 -27.62 -56.07 20.28
N GLU A 562 -28.19 -56.03 21.48
CA GLU A 562 -29.26 -56.95 21.91
C GLU A 562 -30.52 -56.84 21.02
N ALA A 563 -30.83 -55.64 20.54
CA ALA A 563 -31.95 -55.38 19.63
C ALA A 563 -31.64 -55.70 18.15
N GLY A 564 -30.38 -56.02 17.80
CA GLY A 564 -29.97 -56.30 16.42
C GLY A 564 -29.95 -55.08 15.48
N LEU A 565 -29.97 -53.86 16.02
CA LEU A 565 -30.05 -52.60 15.25
C LEU A 565 -28.76 -51.76 15.28
N LEU A 566 -27.69 -52.31 15.84
CA LEU A 566 -26.42 -51.64 16.09
C LEU A 566 -25.80 -50.97 14.85
N GLU A 567 -25.81 -51.64 13.69
CA GLU A 567 -25.21 -51.10 12.46
C GLU A 567 -25.93 -49.83 11.99
N LYS A 568 -27.28 -49.83 12.05
CA LYS A 568 -28.10 -48.68 11.65
C LYS A 568 -27.94 -47.52 12.62
N LEU A 569 -27.86 -47.80 13.93
CA LEU A 569 -27.59 -46.77 14.94
C LEU A 569 -26.25 -46.10 14.68
N LEU A 570 -25.17 -46.88 14.50
CA LEU A 570 -23.82 -46.35 14.28
C LEU A 570 -23.72 -45.51 13.01
N LEU A 571 -24.36 -45.94 11.91
CA LEU A 571 -24.36 -45.18 10.66
C LEU A 571 -25.10 -43.85 10.77
N ASN A 572 -26.33 -43.87 11.31
CA ASN A 572 -27.13 -42.65 11.46
C ASN A 572 -26.47 -41.67 12.46
N LEU A 573 -25.88 -42.20 13.54
CA LEU A 573 -25.16 -41.37 14.50
C LEU A 573 -23.90 -40.76 13.88
N LEU A 574 -23.17 -41.51 13.06
CA LEU A 574 -22.01 -40.99 12.32
C LEU A 574 -22.42 -39.88 11.34
N GLU A 575 -23.51 -40.04 10.60
CA GLU A 575 -24.05 -38.98 9.71
C GLU A 575 -24.42 -37.72 10.51
N THR A 576 -25.04 -37.87 11.69
CA THR A 576 -25.43 -36.72 12.52
C THR A 576 -24.22 -35.97 13.08
N LEU A 577 -23.17 -36.69 13.49
CA LEU A 577 -21.92 -36.10 13.96
C LEU A 577 -21.18 -35.38 12.82
N GLN A 578 -21.18 -35.94 11.60
CA GLN A 578 -20.62 -35.27 10.43
C GLN A 578 -21.39 -34.02 10.02
N ALA A 579 -22.71 -34.00 10.24
CA ALA A 579 -23.55 -32.82 10.02
C ALA A 579 -23.42 -31.75 11.13
N GLY A 580 -22.59 -31.99 12.15
CA GLY A 580 -22.35 -31.04 13.25
C GLY A 580 -23.52 -30.88 14.22
N LYS A 581 -24.48 -31.82 14.24
CA LYS A 581 -25.60 -31.81 15.19
C LYS A 581 -25.19 -32.46 16.51
N PRO A 582 -25.71 -31.99 17.66
CA PRO A 582 -25.36 -32.55 18.96
C PRO A 582 -25.85 -34.01 19.08
N ALA A 583 -24.92 -34.91 19.44
CA ALA A 583 -25.20 -36.35 19.52
C ALA A 583 -26.34 -36.70 20.50
N HIS A 584 -26.46 -35.96 21.62
CA HIS A 584 -27.50 -36.22 22.61
C HIS A 584 -28.91 -35.94 22.09
N GLU A 585 -29.10 -34.93 21.24
CA GLU A 585 -30.41 -34.60 20.67
C GLU A 585 -30.89 -35.71 19.74
N PHE A 586 -29.98 -36.24 18.91
CA PHE A 586 -30.26 -37.40 18.08
C PHE A 586 -30.59 -38.64 18.93
N MET A 587 -29.78 -38.92 19.94
CA MET A 587 -29.96 -40.11 20.79
C MET A 587 -31.24 -40.05 21.63
N ILE A 588 -31.70 -38.86 22.04
CA ILE A 588 -32.97 -38.70 22.76
C ILE A 588 -34.18 -38.90 21.82
N ASN A 589 -34.11 -38.32 20.61
CA ASN A 589 -35.26 -38.30 19.69
C ASN A 589 -35.42 -39.61 18.91
N ALA A 590 -34.32 -40.17 18.42
CA ALA A 590 -34.32 -41.37 17.58
C ALA A 590 -33.88 -42.64 18.33
N GLY A 591 -33.36 -42.51 19.55
CA GLY A 591 -32.89 -43.64 20.37
C GLY A 591 -33.91 -44.75 20.62
N PRO A 592 -35.19 -44.46 20.92
CA PRO A 592 -36.22 -45.49 21.10
C PRO A 592 -36.38 -46.40 19.88
N ASP A 593 -36.24 -45.85 18.67
CA ASP A 593 -36.37 -46.59 17.41
C ASP A 593 -35.22 -47.60 17.19
N PHE A 594 -34.13 -47.47 17.94
CA PHE A 594 -32.97 -48.37 17.92
C PHE A 594 -32.89 -49.30 19.14
N GLY A 595 -33.96 -49.39 19.93
CA GLY A 595 -34.07 -50.30 21.06
C GLY A 595 -33.45 -49.79 22.37
N LEU A 596 -33.20 -48.47 22.48
CA LEU A 596 -32.69 -47.88 23.72
C LEU A 596 -33.78 -47.77 24.79
N LYS A 597 -33.44 -48.16 26.02
CA LYS A 597 -34.33 -48.06 27.19
C LYS A 597 -34.23 -46.68 27.86
N ASP A 598 -35.26 -46.31 28.61
CA ASP A 598 -35.38 -45.01 29.28
C ASP A 598 -34.15 -44.63 30.13
N ASP A 599 -33.52 -45.61 30.78
CA ASP A 599 -32.32 -45.38 31.60
C ASP A 599 -31.13 -44.85 30.78
N SER A 600 -30.96 -45.31 29.53
CA SER A 600 -29.89 -44.84 28.65
C SER A 600 -30.21 -43.48 28.05
N LEU A 601 -31.49 -43.22 27.74
CA LEU A 601 -31.94 -41.91 27.27
C LEU A 601 -31.77 -40.82 28.36
N GLN A 602 -32.01 -41.17 29.62
CA GLN A 602 -31.76 -40.27 30.75
C GLN A 602 -30.27 -39.95 30.93
N LEU A 603 -29.36 -40.89 30.65
CA LEU A 603 -27.91 -40.65 30.67
C LEU A 603 -27.49 -39.69 29.56
N TRP A 604 -28.04 -39.82 28.35
CA TRP A 604 -27.80 -38.88 27.26
C TRP A 604 -28.33 -37.48 27.57
N LYS A 605 -29.50 -37.37 28.20
CA LYS A 605 -30.06 -36.08 28.65
C LYS A 605 -29.17 -35.40 29.68
N ARG A 606 -28.73 -36.13 30.72
CA ARG A 606 -27.81 -35.59 31.73
C ARG A 606 -26.46 -35.17 31.15
N ALA A 607 -25.95 -35.91 30.17
CA ALA A 607 -24.71 -35.54 29.48
C ALA A 607 -24.89 -34.29 28.60
N GLY A 608 -26.04 -34.14 27.94
CA GLY A 608 -26.40 -32.94 27.19
C GLY A 608 -26.54 -31.70 28.08
N ASP A 609 -27.23 -31.83 29.22
CA ASP A 609 -27.40 -30.73 30.20
C ASP A 609 -26.05 -30.23 30.75
N PHE A 610 -25.03 -31.11 30.84
CA PHE A 610 -23.68 -30.75 31.26
C PHE A 610 -22.87 -30.02 30.17
N VAL A 611 -23.20 -30.22 28.89
CA VAL A 611 -22.51 -29.58 27.76
C VAL A 611 -23.19 -28.27 27.35
N GLY A 612 -24.48 -28.11 27.67
CA GLY A 612 -25.28 -26.92 27.35
C GLY A 612 -25.37 -25.84 28.45
N GLY A 613 -24.86 -26.10 29.65
CA GLY A 613 -24.71 -25.12 30.73
C GLY A 613 -23.29 -24.58 30.81
#